data_AF-A0AA41BL72-F1
#
_entry.id   AF-A0AA41BL72-F1
#
_cell.length_a   1.000
_cell.length_b   1.000
_cell.length_c   1.000
_cell.angle_alpha   90.00
_cell.angle_beta   90.00
_cell.angle_gamma   90.00
#
_symmetry.space_group_name_H-M   'P 1'
#
loop_
_entity.id
_entity.type
_entity.pdbx_description
1 polymer ?
#
loop_
_entity_poly.entity_id
_entity_poly.type
_entity_poly.pdbx_seq_one_letter_code
_entity_poly.pdbx_strand_id
1 'polypeptide(L)' 'MAEMKLLTKYIDNPQSAKLEFYESVHGYEGLKKALSMKPDDIIAEVKKSGLRGRGGAGFP' A
#
# COMPACT_ATOMS: atom_id res chain seq x y z
N MET A 1 16.15 -7.63 16.11
CA MET A 1 14.84 -6.95 15.89
C MET A 1 14.09 -7.75 14.84
N ALA A 2 12.80 -8.02 15.02
CA ALA A 2 12.02 -8.76 14.03
C ALA A 2 11.78 -7.90 12.78
N GLU A 3 11.80 -8.52 11.61
CA GLU A 3 11.52 -7.86 10.33
C GLU A 3 10.02 -7.51 10.23
N MET A 4 9.70 -6.26 9.87
CA MET A 4 8.33 -5.85 9.57
C MET A 4 8.02 -6.09 8.09
N LYS A 5 7.20 -7.11 7.80
CA LYS A 5 6.70 -7.38 6.45
C LYS A 5 5.43 -6.56 6.19
N LEU A 6 5.50 -5.59 5.26
CA LEU A 6 4.35 -4.80 4.80
C LEU A 6 3.74 -5.40 3.53
N LEU A 7 4.49 -5.44 2.42
CA LEU A 7 4.00 -5.94 1.13
C LEU A 7 3.89 -7.47 1.09
N THR A 8 4.90 -8.16 1.61
CA THR A 8 4.99 -9.63 1.57
C THR A 8 4.43 -10.30 2.83
N LYS A 9 3.64 -9.58 3.63
CA LYS A 9 3.11 -10.08 4.90
C LYS A 9 2.33 -11.40 4.74
N TYR A 10 1.59 -11.54 3.65
CA TYR A 10 0.70 -12.68 3.40
C TYR A 10 1.14 -13.56 2.21
N ILE A 11 2.38 -13.42 1.73
CA ILE A 11 2.84 -14.07 0.48
C ILE A 11 2.74 -15.60 0.53
N ASP A 12 2.93 -16.20 1.70
CA ASP A 12 2.90 -17.66 1.90
C ASP A 12 1.48 -18.20 2.17
N ASN A 13 0.47 -17.33 2.24
CA ASN A 13 -0.91 -17.77 2.44
C ASN A 13 -1.49 -18.29 1.10
N PRO A 14 -1.98 -19.54 1.01
CA PRO A 14 -2.52 -20.11 -0.22
C PRO A 14 -3.78 -19.39 -0.74
N GLN A 15 -4.45 -18.62 0.11
CA GLN A 15 -5.62 -17.81 -0.24
C GLN A 15 -5.26 -16.37 -0.60
N SER A 16 -3.98 -15.98 -0.57
CA SER A 16 -3.53 -14.59 -0.79
C SER A 16 -3.97 -13.98 -2.13
N ALA A 17 -4.19 -14.82 -3.14
CA ALA A 17 -4.68 -14.40 -4.45
C ALA A 17 -6.22 -14.26 -4.54
N LYS A 18 -6.97 -14.64 -3.49
CA LYS A 18 -8.43 -14.56 -3.48
C LYS A 18 -8.90 -13.17 -3.05
N LEU A 19 -9.96 -12.68 -3.69
CA LEU A 19 -10.56 -11.38 -3.39
C LEU A 19 -11.07 -11.32 -1.95
N GLU A 20 -11.75 -12.37 -1.50
CA GLU A 20 -12.33 -12.44 -0.15
C GLU A 20 -11.25 -12.40 0.91
N PHE A 21 -10.11 -13.08 0.66
CA PHE A 21 -8.96 -13.00 1.54
C PHE A 21 -8.41 -11.57 1.59
N TYR A 22 -8.19 -10.94 0.43
CA TYR A 22 -7.70 -9.56 0.34
C TYR A 22 -8.59 -8.60 1.12
N GLU A 23 -9.91 -8.68 0.96
CA GLU A 23 -10.87 -7.86 1.71
C GLU A 23 -10.84 -8.14 3.22
N SER A 24 -10.74 -9.41 3.62
CA SER A 24 -10.67 -9.80 5.04
C SER A 24 -9.42 -9.26 5.77
N VAL A 25 -8.34 -8.97 5.03
CA VAL A 25 -7.10 -8.40 5.56
C VAL A 25 -6.98 -6.89 5.30
N HIS A 26 -8.10 -6.18 5.28
CA HIS A 26 -8.21 -4.72 5.09
C HIS A 26 -7.95 -4.24 3.65
N GLY A 27 -8.13 -5.12 2.67
CA GLY A 27 -8.07 -4.77 1.26
C GLY A 27 -9.04 -3.63 0.92
N TYR A 28 -8.64 -2.81 -0.05
CA TYR A 28 -9.36 -1.61 -0.50
C TYR A 28 -9.60 -0.49 0.52
N GLU A 29 -9.32 -0.64 1.81
CA GLU A 29 -9.50 0.45 2.79
C GLU A 29 -8.69 1.69 2.40
N GLY A 30 -7.44 1.51 1.98
CA GLY A 30 -6.59 2.59 1.47
C GLY A 30 -7.14 3.25 0.20
N LEU A 31 -7.74 2.46 -0.72
CA LEU A 31 -8.38 3.00 -1.92
C LEU A 31 -9.62 3.82 -1.57
N LYS A 32 -10.48 3.32 -0.69
CA LYS A 32 -11.68 4.03 -0.22
C LYS A 32 -11.30 5.37 0.42
N LYS A 33 -10.26 5.38 1.27
CA LYS A 33 -9.71 6.62 1.83
C LYS A 33 -9.20 7.55 0.75
N ALA A 34 -8.40 7.06 -0.20
CA ALA A 34 -7.85 7.87 -1.29
C ALA A 34 -8.94 8.54 -2.14
N LEU A 35 -10.02 7.82 -2.46
CA LEU A 35 -11.13 8.34 -3.24
C LEU A 35 -11.93 9.43 -2.51
N SER A 36 -11.86 9.50 -1.18
CA SER A 36 -12.47 10.57 -0.39
C SER A 36 -11.59 11.83 -0.27
N MET A 37 -10.33 11.77 -0.68
CA MET A 37 -9.38 12.88 -0.59
C MET A 37 -9.42 13.75 -1.85
N LYS A 38 -9.12 15.05 -1.70
CA LYS A 38 -8.82 15.87 -2.88
C LYS A 38 -7.51 15.39 -3.51
N PRO A 39 -7.36 15.52 -4.84
CA PRO A 39 -6.12 15.15 -5.53
C PRO A 39 -4.86 15.78 -4.90
N ASP A 40 -4.92 17.05 -4.53
CA ASP A 40 -3.77 17.75 -3.94
C ASP A 40 -3.38 17.19 -2.56
N ASP A 41 -4.36 16.78 -1.76
CA ASP A 41 -4.13 16.26 -0.40
C ASP A 41 -3.39 14.91 -0.46
N ILE A 42 -3.81 14.01 -1.35
CA ILE A 42 -3.15 12.71 -1.49
C ILE A 42 -1.76 12.84 -2.11
N ILE A 43 -1.57 13.77 -3.05
CA ILE A 43 -0.24 14.08 -3.59
C ILE A 43 0.69 14.59 -2.48
N ALA A 44 0.19 15.50 -1.62
CA ALA A 44 0.96 16.03 -0.51
C ALA A 44 1.34 14.94 0.52
N GLU A 45 0.43 14.02 0.82
CA GLU A 45 0.68 12.90 1.73
C GLU A 45 1.78 11.96 1.19
N VAL A 46 1.73 11.62 -0.10
CA VAL A 46 2.78 10.79 -0.74
C VAL A 46 4.13 11.50 -0.73
N LYS A 47 4.16 12.81 -1.04
CA LYS A 47 5.39 13.62 -0.94
C LYS A 47 5.96 13.62 0.48
N LYS A 48 5.10 13.80 1.48
CA LYS A 48 5.48 13.80 2.91
C LYS A 48 6.04 12.45 3.36
N SER A 49 5.56 11.34 2.78
CA SER A 49 6.06 10.00 3.10
C SER A 49 7.52 9.77 2.69
N GLY A 50 8.06 10.57 1.76
CA GLY A 50 9.40 10.37 1.21
C GLY A 50 9.54 9.08 0.38
N LEU A 51 8.43 8.53 -0.12
CA LEU A 51 8.44 7.43 -1.06
C LEU A 51 9.30 7.81 -2.27
N ARG A 52 10.15 6.89 -2.72
CA ARG A 52 10.97 7.07 -3.92
C ARG A 52 10.70 5.96 -4.90
N GLY A 53 10.88 6.25 -6.19
CA GLY A 53 10.78 5.28 -7.26
C GLY A 53 11.67 4.05 -7.00
N ARG A 54 11.05 2.86 -6.98
CA ARG A 54 11.73 1.57 -6.77
C ARG A 54 12.18 0.89 -8.07
N GLY A 55 11.97 1.53 -9.22
CA GLY A 55 12.41 1.05 -10.54
C GLY A 55 13.87 1.38 -10.91
N GLY A 56 14.67 1.89 -9.97
CA GLY A 56 16.11 2.15 -10.16
C GLY A 56 16.51 3.62 -10.29
N ALA A 57 15.63 4.49 -10.80
CA ALA A 57 15.95 5.92 -10.97
C ALA A 57 15.91 6.73 -9.64
N GLY A 58 15.16 6.28 -8.64
CA GLY A 58 15.14 6.89 -7.32
C GLY A 58 14.50 8.29 -7.22
N PHE A 59 13.74 8.71 -8.24
CA PHE A 59 12.98 9.96 -8.21
C PHE A 59 12.04 10.01 -6.98
N PRO A 60 11.90 11.19 -6.34
CA PRO A 60 10.86 11.45 -5.35
C PRO A 60 9.45 11.39 -5.95
#